data_AF-D0LA88-F1
#
_entry.id   AF-D0LA88-F1
#
_cell.length_a   1.000
_cell.length_b   1.000
_cell.length_c   1.000
_cell.angle_alpha   90.00
_cell.angle_beta   90.00
_cell.angle_gamma   90.00
#
_symmetry.space_group_name_H-M   'P 1'
#
loop_
_entity.id
_entity.type
_entity.pdbx_description
1 polymer ?
#
loop_
_entity_poly.entity_id
_entity_poly.type
_entity_poly.pdbx_seq_one_letter_code
_entity_poly.pdbx_strand_id
1 'polypeptide(L)'
;MVDTNWRYWQFLHRDTGAREWVGISRPDAWPRIDRIKVWTLLPDKAVFVANWFVSQDHQLDVEERHWEHDSITGWDFCDAAIEAPLPSADDLRRITRPEAVLEFAQIDRIPLKRIVSLREANRIADGRR
;
A
#
# COMPACT_ATOMS: atom_id res chain seq x y z
N MET A 1 14.12 -9.87 -8.19
CA MET A 1 14.61 -8.47 -8.17
C MET A 1 13.42 -7.59 -7.87
N VAL A 2 13.57 -6.69 -6.90
CA VAL A 2 12.52 -5.78 -6.45
C VAL A 2 12.77 -4.41 -7.11
N ASP A 3 11.72 -3.78 -7.65
CA ASP A 3 11.88 -2.55 -8.46
C ASP A 3 12.25 -1.35 -7.58
N THR A 4 13.40 -0.74 -7.83
CA THR A 4 13.94 0.39 -7.04
C THR A 4 13.24 1.71 -7.32
N ASN A 5 12.36 1.78 -8.32
CA ASN A 5 11.57 2.98 -8.60
C ASN A 5 10.42 3.19 -7.61
N TRP A 6 10.16 2.20 -6.75
CA TRP A 6 9.13 2.25 -5.73
C TRP A 6 9.75 2.40 -4.36
N ARG A 7 9.06 3.15 -3.50
CA ARG A 7 9.27 3.09 -2.06
C ARG A 7 8.27 2.11 -1.47
N TYR A 8 8.76 1.24 -0.60
CA TYR A 8 7.99 0.20 0.05
C TYR A 8 7.67 0.61 1.48
N TRP A 9 6.45 0.32 1.91
CA TRP A 9 5.93 0.78 3.18
C TRP A 9 5.22 -0.33 3.93
N GLN A 10 5.36 -0.32 5.25
CA GLN A 10 4.38 -0.88 6.17
C GLN A 10 3.72 0.26 6.95
N PHE A 11 2.43 0.10 7.21
CA PHE A 11 1.61 1.06 7.94
C PHE A 11 1.15 0.37 9.22
N LEU A 12 1.64 0.85 10.34
CA LEU A 12 1.38 0.28 11.66
C LEU A 12 0.40 1.20 12.40
N HIS A 13 -0.65 0.64 12.99
CA HIS A 13 -1.54 1.41 13.85
C HIS A 13 -0.73 2.00 14.99
N ARG A 14 -0.78 3.32 15.16
CA ARG A 14 0.12 4.05 16.06
C ARG A 14 0.09 3.59 17.51
N ASP A 15 -1.09 3.27 18.04
CA ASP A 15 -1.21 2.88 19.45
C ASP A 15 -0.92 1.41 19.74
N THR A 16 -1.13 0.52 18.75
CA THR A 16 -1.06 -0.93 18.96
C THR A 16 0.18 -1.55 18.31
N GLY A 17 0.83 -0.83 17.40
CA GLY A 17 1.92 -1.35 16.56
C GLY A 17 1.47 -2.41 15.56
N ALA A 18 0.16 -2.70 15.47
CA ALA A 18 -0.35 -3.72 14.57
C ALA A 18 -0.24 -3.25 13.12
N ARG A 19 0.30 -4.11 12.25
CA ARG A 19 0.34 -3.82 10.81
C ARG A 19 -1.06 -3.88 10.23
N GLU A 20 -1.52 -2.76 9.68
CA GLU A 20 -2.83 -2.66 9.02
C GLU A 20 -2.70 -2.62 7.50
N TRP A 21 -1.63 -2.02 6.99
CA TRP A 21 -1.39 -1.96 5.55
C TRP A 21 0.06 -2.25 5.19
N VAL A 22 0.22 -2.72 3.96
CA VAL A 22 1.49 -2.81 3.26
C VAL A 22 1.27 -2.17 1.91
N GLY A 23 2.20 -1.34 1.46
CA GLY A 23 1.96 -0.55 0.26
C GLY A 23 3.22 -0.04 -0.39
N ILE A 24 3.01 0.68 -1.49
CA ILE A 24 4.04 1.31 -2.28
C ILE A 24 3.68 2.76 -2.58
N SER A 25 4.70 3.59 -2.77
CA SER A 25 4.55 4.93 -3.35
C SER A 25 5.63 5.17 -4.40
N ARG A 26 5.42 6.19 -5.24
CA ARG A 26 6.35 6.57 -6.29
C ARG A 26 6.74 8.05 -6.14
N PRO A 27 7.60 8.38 -5.16
CA PRO A 27 7.91 9.78 -4.81
C PRO A 27 8.50 10.58 -5.98
N ASP A 28 9.23 9.90 -6.88
CA ASP A 28 9.88 10.52 -8.04
C ASP A 28 9.03 10.42 -9.33
N ALA A 29 7.74 10.07 -9.22
CA ALA A 29 6.85 10.01 -10.38
C ALA A 29 6.72 11.38 -11.05
N TRP A 30 6.69 11.42 -12.39
CA TRP A 30 6.51 12.70 -13.09
C TRP A 30 5.15 13.36 -12.76
N PRO A 31 4.00 12.66 -12.83
CA PRO A 31 2.72 13.22 -12.44
C PRO A 31 2.67 13.53 -10.95
N ARG A 32 2.28 14.76 -10.59
CA ARG A 32 2.18 15.20 -9.18
C ARG A 32 1.29 14.27 -8.34
N ILE A 33 0.17 13.83 -8.92
CA ILE A 33 -0.78 12.96 -8.22
C ILE A 33 -0.15 11.61 -7.83
N ASP A 34 0.74 11.07 -8.66
CA ASP A 34 1.37 9.77 -8.38
C ASP A 34 2.45 9.87 -7.29
N ARG A 35 2.96 11.08 -6.99
CA ARG A 35 3.91 11.32 -5.89
C ARG A 35 3.25 11.27 -4.52
N ILE A 36 1.96 11.61 -4.45
CA ILE A 36 1.20 11.67 -3.19
C ILE A 36 0.37 10.40 -2.96
N LYS A 37 0.19 9.56 -3.99
CA LYS A 37 -0.51 8.29 -3.89
C LYS A 37 0.29 7.28 -3.08
N VAL A 38 -0.42 6.61 -2.20
CA VAL A 38 -0.05 5.32 -1.65
C VAL A 38 -0.97 4.27 -2.26
N TRP A 39 -0.37 3.23 -2.85
CA TRP A 39 -1.10 2.05 -3.27
C TRP A 39 -0.92 0.95 -2.22
N THR A 40 -2.00 0.52 -1.58
CA THR A 40 -1.97 -0.54 -0.58
C THR A 40 -2.31 -1.89 -1.20
N LEU A 41 -1.67 -2.95 -0.70
CA LEU A 41 -1.86 -4.31 -1.18
C LEU A 41 -3.22 -4.84 -0.75
N LEU A 42 -3.94 -5.47 -1.68
CA LEU A 42 -5.02 -6.41 -1.43
C LEU A 42 -4.43 -7.82 -1.60
N PRO A 43 -4.06 -8.52 -0.51
CA PRO A 43 -3.28 -9.76 -0.61
C PRO A 43 -4.01 -10.87 -1.37
N ASP A 44 -5.31 -11.02 -1.12
CA ASP A 44 -6.20 -12.00 -1.76
C ASP A 44 -6.31 -11.85 -3.28
N LYS A 45 -6.09 -10.63 -3.78
CA LYS A 45 -6.21 -10.27 -5.20
C LYS A 45 -4.87 -10.09 -5.90
N ALA A 46 -3.76 -10.20 -5.16
CA ALA A 46 -2.41 -9.94 -5.65
C ALA A 46 -2.31 -8.62 -6.43
N VAL A 47 -2.94 -7.57 -5.91
CA VAL A 47 -3.03 -6.26 -6.57
C VAL A 47 -2.88 -5.15 -5.54
N PHE A 48 -2.19 -4.08 -5.91
CA PHE A 48 -2.22 -2.83 -5.16
C PHE A 48 -3.33 -1.94 -5.68
N VAL A 49 -4.01 -1.22 -4.79
CA VAL A 49 -5.06 -0.27 -5.14
C VAL A 49 -4.70 1.08 -4.53
N ALA A 50 -4.85 2.16 -5.30
CA ALA A 50 -4.67 3.51 -4.77
C ALA A 50 -5.64 3.73 -3.61
N ASN A 51 -5.08 4.00 -2.43
CA ASN A 51 -5.84 4.10 -1.19
C ASN A 51 -5.86 5.56 -0.75
N TRP A 52 -6.99 6.23 -0.95
CA TRP A 52 -7.08 7.68 -0.76
C TRP A 52 -6.89 8.10 0.70
N PHE A 53 -7.38 7.33 1.67
CA PHE A 53 -7.29 7.71 3.08
C PHE A 53 -5.90 7.41 3.65
N VAL A 54 -5.23 6.34 3.18
CA VAL A 54 -3.80 6.15 3.49
C VAL A 54 -2.95 7.21 2.80
N SER A 55 -3.28 7.59 1.55
CA SER A 55 -2.60 8.68 0.85
C SER A 55 -2.76 10.01 1.58
N GLN A 56 -3.97 10.30 2.09
CA GLN A 56 -4.26 11.48 2.89
C GLN A 56 -3.47 11.49 4.19
N ASP A 57 -3.50 10.39 4.94
CA ASP A 57 -2.72 10.25 6.18
C ASP A 57 -1.23 10.46 5.90
N HIS A 58 -0.73 9.97 4.77
CA HIS A 58 0.66 10.16 4.35
C HIS A 58 1.05 11.61 4.06
N GLN A 59 0.08 12.51 3.84
CA GLN A 59 0.33 13.95 3.70
C GLN A 59 0.32 14.72 5.03
N LEU A 60 -0.20 14.12 6.11
CA LEU A 60 -0.26 14.77 7.42
C LEU A 60 1.13 14.85 8.07
N ASP A 61 1.26 15.77 9.02
CA ASP A 61 2.41 15.81 9.91
C ASP A 61 2.47 14.54 10.76
N VAL A 62 3.69 14.10 11.11
CA VAL A 62 3.91 12.80 11.78
C VAL A 62 3.08 12.66 13.06
N GLU A 63 2.85 13.75 13.78
CA GLU A 63 2.08 13.76 15.03
C GLU A 63 0.56 13.64 14.83
N GLU A 64 0.06 13.89 13.62
CA GLU A 64 -1.38 13.85 13.29
C GLU A 64 -1.79 12.54 12.61
N ARG A 65 -0.82 11.73 12.20
CA ARG A 65 -1.07 10.47 11.50
C ARG A 65 -1.72 9.44 12.39
N HIS A 66 -2.65 8.71 11.79
CA HIS A 66 -3.24 7.51 12.36
C HIS A 66 -2.26 6.32 12.31
N TRP A 67 -1.46 6.22 11.24
CA TRP A 67 -0.47 5.17 11.10
C TRP A 67 0.97 5.69 11.27
N GLU A 68 1.81 4.88 11.91
CA GLU A 68 3.25 4.99 11.73
C GLU A 68 3.62 4.50 10.33
N HIS A 69 4.32 5.35 9.58
CA HIS A 69 4.72 5.09 8.19
C HIS A 69 6.17 4.68 8.14
N ASP A 70 6.41 3.37 8.15
CA ASP A 70 7.76 2.82 8.15
C ASP A 70 8.18 2.40 6.73
N SER A 71 9.28 2.99 6.25
CA SER A 71 9.84 2.70 4.94
C SER A 71 10.76 1.50 5.05
N ILE A 72 10.38 0.40 4.39
CA ILE A 72 11.07 -0.88 4.49
C ILE A 72 11.80 -1.23 3.19
N THR A 73 12.70 -2.21 3.25
CA THR A 73 13.34 -2.70 2.03
C THR A 73 12.37 -3.52 1.19
N GLY A 74 12.68 -3.70 -0.10
CA GLY A 74 11.90 -4.55 -0.98
C GLY A 74 11.84 -6.02 -0.55
N TRP A 75 12.85 -6.49 0.20
CA TRP A 75 12.88 -7.84 0.74
C TRP A 75 11.94 -7.97 1.94
N ASP A 76 12.07 -7.05 2.91
CA ASP A 76 11.19 -6.99 4.08
C ASP A 76 9.73 -6.79 3.67
N PHE A 77 9.50 -6.05 2.59
CA PHE A 77 8.18 -5.88 2.00
C PHE A 77 7.54 -7.22 1.60
N CYS A 78 8.30 -8.13 1.00
CA CYS A 78 7.75 -9.41 0.56
C CYS A 78 7.31 -10.26 1.76
N ASP A 79 8.05 -10.21 2.86
CA ASP A 79 7.67 -10.89 4.11
C ASP A 79 6.48 -10.20 4.78
N ALA A 80 6.49 -8.86 4.85
CA ALA A 80 5.36 -8.09 5.36
C ALA A 80 4.07 -8.31 4.56
N ALA A 81 4.18 -8.47 3.24
CA ALA A 81 3.06 -8.74 2.34
C ALA A 81 2.43 -10.12 2.55
N ILE A 82 3.15 -11.09 3.13
CA ILE A 82 2.60 -12.40 3.54
C ILE A 82 1.80 -12.28 4.85
N GLU A 83 2.11 -11.30 5.68
CA GLU A 83 1.47 -11.12 7.00
C GLU A 83 0.40 -10.02 7.01
N ALA A 84 0.38 -9.11 6.03
CA ALA A 84 -0.58 -8.01 5.95
C ALA A 84 -2.05 -8.48 6.13
N PRO A 85 -2.89 -7.83 6.95
CA PRO A 85 -4.26 -8.27 7.11
C PRO A 85 -5.06 -8.12 5.81
N LEU A 86 -6.15 -8.88 5.70
CA LEU A 86 -7.13 -8.63 4.64
C LEU A 86 -7.96 -7.40 5.02
N PRO A 87 -8.12 -6.43 4.11
CA PRO A 87 -8.97 -5.27 4.38
C PRO A 87 -10.40 -5.66 4.68
N SER A 88 -11.05 -4.96 5.60
CA SER A 88 -12.45 -5.19 5.92
C SER A 88 -13.36 -4.79 4.75
N ALA A 89 -14.62 -5.22 4.79
CA ALA A 89 -15.61 -4.79 3.82
C ALA A 89 -15.83 -3.26 3.86
N ASP A 90 -15.66 -2.64 5.02
CA ASP A 90 -15.76 -1.19 5.16
C ASP A 90 -14.57 -0.48 4.51
N ASP A 91 -13.35 -0.98 4.74
CA ASP A 91 -12.15 -0.46 4.07
C ASP A 91 -12.28 -0.53 2.55
N LEU A 92 -12.74 -1.67 2.03
CA LEU A 92 -12.95 -1.84 0.59
C LEU A 92 -13.98 -0.85 0.03
N ARG A 93 -15.08 -0.60 0.76
CA ARG A 93 -16.08 0.41 0.38
C ARG A 93 -15.45 1.80 0.38
N ARG A 94 -14.70 2.13 1.43
CA ARG A 94 -14.05 3.42 1.60
C ARG A 94 -13.02 3.67 0.50
N ILE A 95 -12.14 2.71 0.19
CA ILE A 95 -11.16 2.82 -0.91
C ILE A 95 -11.84 3.22 -2.23
N THR A 96 -13.01 2.65 -2.54
CA THR A 96 -13.73 2.92 -3.80
C THR A 96 -14.48 4.26 -3.84
N ARG A 97 -14.52 5.00 -2.73
CA ARG A 97 -15.24 6.26 -2.60
C ARG A 97 -14.31 7.32 -1.99
N PRO A 98 -13.46 7.95 -2.82
CA PRO A 98 -12.55 8.98 -2.35
C PRO A 98 -13.31 10.19 -1.82
N GLU A 99 -12.92 10.67 -0.65
CA GLU A 99 -13.48 11.89 -0.04
C GLU A 99 -12.45 13.03 0.02
N ALA A 100 -11.16 12.71 -0.15
CA ALA A 100 -10.07 13.65 -0.17
C ALA A 100 -8.89 13.13 -0.99
N VAL A 101 -7.99 14.04 -1.39
CA VAL A 101 -6.68 13.81 -2.04
C VAL A 101 -6.72 13.18 -3.43
N LEU A 102 -7.53 12.16 -3.64
CA LEU A 102 -7.73 11.47 -4.91
C LEU A 102 -9.15 11.67 -5.43
N GLU A 103 -9.28 11.71 -6.75
CA GLU A 103 -10.57 11.62 -7.45
C GLU A 103 -10.92 10.16 -7.74
N PHE A 104 -12.19 9.86 -7.99
CA PHE A 104 -12.63 8.51 -8.37
C PHE A 104 -11.85 7.95 -9.57
N ALA A 105 -11.57 8.78 -10.58
CA ALA A 105 -10.79 8.39 -11.76
C ALA A 105 -9.31 8.07 -11.45
N GLN A 106 -8.81 8.46 -10.28
CA GLN A 106 -7.44 8.25 -9.84
C GLN A 106 -7.29 6.99 -8.96
N ILE A 107 -8.39 6.28 -8.67
CA ILE A 107 -8.38 4.97 -8.00
C ILE A 107 -8.04 3.88 -9.01
N ASP A 108 -6.75 3.80 -9.31
CA ASP A 108 -6.16 2.81 -10.19
C ASP A 108 -5.59 1.62 -9.42
N ARG A 109 -5.15 0.61 -10.18
CA ARG A 109 -4.66 -0.66 -9.65
C ARG A 109 -3.35 -1.04 -10.31
N ILE A 110 -2.44 -1.61 -9.52
CA ILE A 110 -1.14 -2.10 -9.99
C ILE A 110 -1.03 -3.59 -9.64
N PRO A 111 -0.90 -4.49 -10.61
CA PRO A 111 -0.67 -5.91 -10.32
C PRO A 111 0.61 -6.13 -9.51
N LEU A 112 0.57 -6.97 -8.47
CA LEU A 112 1.72 -7.26 -7.59
C LEU A 112 2.95 -7.72 -8.38
N LYS A 113 2.74 -8.55 -9.40
CA LYS A 113 3.79 -9.06 -10.31
C LYS A 113 4.54 -7.98 -11.12
N ARG A 114 4.05 -6.72 -11.15
CA ARG A 114 4.78 -5.59 -11.76
C ARG A 114 5.81 -4.99 -10.81
N ILE A 115 5.71 -5.28 -9.53
CA ILE A 115 6.48 -4.66 -8.44
C ILE A 115 7.52 -5.63 -7.90
N VAL A 116 7.10 -6.88 -7.68
CA VAL A 116 7.95 -7.97 -7.20
C VAL A 116 8.14 -9.03 -8.29
N SER A 117 9.17 -9.87 -8.13
CA SER A 117 9.40 -10.98 -9.07
C SER A 117 8.25 -11.99 -9.05
N LEU A 118 8.07 -12.74 -10.14
CA LEU A 118 7.04 -13.78 -10.24
C LEU A 118 7.09 -14.79 -9.08
N ARG A 119 8.30 -15.17 -8.66
CA ARG A 119 8.52 -16.05 -7.51
C ARG A 119 7.92 -15.47 -6.22
N GLU A 120 8.20 -14.20 -5.94
CA GLU A 120 7.69 -13.53 -4.74
C GLU A 120 6.18 -13.29 -4.81
N ALA A 121 5.66 -12.92 -5.99
CA ALA A 121 4.22 -12.78 -6.19
C ALA A 121 3.47 -14.09 -5.91
N ASN A 122 4.01 -15.23 -6.37
CA ASN A 122 3.45 -16.55 -6.07
C ASN A 122 3.59 -16.90 -4.59
N ARG A 123 4.75 -16.65 -3.98
CA ARG A 123 4.96 -16.87 -2.53
C ARG A 123 3.95 -16.11 -1.68
N ILE A 124 3.70 -14.83 -2.00
CA ILE A 124 2.71 -14.00 -1.32
C ILE A 124 1.30 -14.56 -1.53
N ALA A 125 0.95 -15.02 -2.74
CA ALA A 125 -0.37 -15.60 -3.00
C ALA A 125 -0.58 -16.96 -2.30
N ASP A 126 0.45 -17.81 -2.28
CA ASP A 126 0.41 -19.15 -1.69
C ASP A 126 0.40 -19.10 -0.15
N GLY A 127 1.09 -18.14 0.46
CA GLY A 127 1.06 -17.90 1.91
C GLY A 127 -0.30 -17.44 2.45
N ARG A 128 -1.30 -17.27 1.57
CA ARG A 128 -2.65 -16.81 1.88
C ARG A 128 -3.75 -17.84 1.62
N ARG A 129 -3.37 -19.03 1.13
CA ARG A 129 -4.30 -20.16 0.92
C ARG A 129 -4.58 -20.91 2.21
#